data_AF-A0A8I1ATP1-F1
#
_entry.id   AF-A0A8I1ATP1-F1
#
_cell.length_a   1.000
_cell.length_b   1.000
_cell.length_c   1.000
_cell.angle_alpha   90.00
_cell.angle_beta   90.00
_cell.angle_gamma   90.00
#
_symmetry.space_group_name_H-M   'P 1'
#
loop_
_entity.id
_entity.type
_entity.pdbx_description
1 polymer ?
#
loop_
_entity_poly.entity_id
_entity_poly.type
_entity_poly.pdbx_seq_one_letter_code
_entity_poly.pdbx_strand_id
1 'polypeptide(L)'
;MVRFSPAQLDAQALVDLLRPLTPRLYSIASSQAEVESEVHVTVGVVRYDIEGRARAGGASSFLADRVEEDGEVRIFIEHNDNFRLPANPQTPVIMIGPGTGIAPFRAFMQQRAAEGAEGKNWLFFGNPH
;
A
#
# COMPACT_ATOMS: atom_id res chain seq x y z
N MET A 1 8.82 24.63 -5.88
CA MET A 1 8.57 26.08 -5.98
C MET A 1 9.72 26.92 -5.45
N VAL A 2 10.20 26.73 -4.22
CA VAL A 2 11.33 27.56 -3.66
C VAL A 2 12.64 27.49 -4.46
N ARG A 3 12.91 26.38 -5.15
CA ARG A 3 14.07 26.27 -6.05
C ARG A 3 14.00 27.27 -7.23
N PHE A 4 12.82 27.41 -7.79
CA PHE A 4 12.58 28.24 -8.98
C PHE A 4 12.40 29.72 -8.63
N SER A 5 12.05 30.00 -7.38
CA SER A 5 11.90 31.35 -6.84
C SER A 5 12.48 31.37 -5.42
N PRO A 6 13.80 31.56 -5.28
CA PRO A 6 14.47 31.55 -3.99
C PRO A 6 14.12 32.80 -3.18
N ALA A 7 13.86 32.62 -1.88
CA ALA A 7 13.58 33.69 -0.94
C ALA A 7 14.14 33.32 0.44
N GLN A 8 14.43 34.33 1.26
CA GLN A 8 14.75 34.12 2.67
C GLN A 8 13.47 33.85 3.45
N LEU A 9 13.49 32.78 4.25
CA LEU A 9 12.41 32.36 5.13
C LEU A 9 13.05 31.99 6.46
N ASP A 10 12.49 32.46 7.57
CA ASP A 10 12.85 31.92 8.88
C ASP A 10 12.23 30.53 9.08
N ALA A 11 12.71 29.83 10.11
CA ALA A 11 12.30 28.45 10.37
C ALA A 11 10.81 28.33 10.72
N GLN A 12 10.25 29.28 11.47
CA GLN A 12 8.84 29.21 11.89
C GLN A 12 7.92 29.49 10.71
N ALA A 13 8.24 30.51 9.89
CA ALA A 13 7.52 30.83 8.67
C ALA A 13 7.48 29.63 7.70
N LEU A 14 8.56 28.85 7.62
CA LEU A 14 8.57 27.62 6.82
C LEU A 14 7.61 26.57 7.38
N VAL A 15 7.62 26.32 8.70
CA VAL A 15 6.73 25.35 9.34
C VAL A 15 5.27 25.75 9.17
N ASP A 16 4.95 27.03 9.35
CA ASP A 16 3.59 27.56 9.24
C ASP A 16 3.01 27.42 7.82
N LEU A 17 3.87 27.36 6.79
CA LEU A 17 3.47 27.13 5.41
C LEU A 17 3.18 25.65 5.09
N LEU A 18 3.66 24.71 5.90
CA LEU A 18 3.56 23.28 5.62
C LEU A 18 2.29 22.68 6.21
N ARG A 19 1.75 21.68 5.50
CA ARG A 19 0.68 20.84 6.05
C ARG A 19 1.29 19.77 6.97
N PRO A 20 0.59 19.37 8.05
CA PRO A 20 0.97 18.22 8.84
C PRO A 20 1.13 16.96 7.98
N LEU A 21 2.11 16.12 8.32
CA LEU A 21 2.31 14.84 7.65
C LEU A 21 1.20 13.86 8.05
N THR A 22 0.59 13.23 7.05
CA THR A 22 -0.47 12.21 7.24
C THR A 22 0.02 10.81 6.85
N PRO A 23 -0.48 9.75 7.51
CA PRO A 23 -0.17 8.37 7.13
C PRO A 23 -0.72 8.04 5.72
N ARG A 24 -0.16 7.01 5.10
CA ARG A 24 -0.66 6.44 3.84
C ARG A 24 -1.24 5.07 4.11
N LEU A 25 -2.40 4.81 3.51
CA LEU A 25 -3.04 3.50 3.56
C LEU A 25 -2.52 2.63 2.41
N TYR A 26 -2.25 1.37 2.73
CA TYR A 26 -1.93 0.32 1.78
C TYR A 26 -2.86 -0.85 2.06
N SER A 27 -3.47 -1.42 1.02
CA SER A 27 -4.25 -2.65 1.19
C SER A 27 -3.33 -3.76 1.66
N ILE A 28 -3.73 -4.44 2.74
CA ILE A 28 -3.02 -5.61 3.25
C ILE A 28 -3.08 -6.70 2.18
N ALA A 29 -1.91 -7.23 1.86
CA ALA A 29 -1.70 -8.25 0.85
C ALA A 29 -1.54 -9.65 1.43
N SER A 30 -1.72 -9.83 2.74
CA SER A 30 -1.66 -11.12 3.42
C SER A 30 -2.91 -11.46 4.24
N SER A 31 -3.10 -12.76 4.49
CA SER A 31 -4.01 -13.26 5.53
C SER A 31 -3.20 -13.76 6.72
N GLN A 32 -3.62 -13.41 7.93
CA GLN A 32 -3.00 -13.91 9.18
C GLN A 32 -3.21 -15.42 9.37
N ALA A 33 -4.17 -16.05 8.67
CA ALA A 33 -4.31 -17.51 8.68
C ALA A 33 -3.13 -18.21 7.98
N GLU A 34 -2.38 -17.47 7.15
CA GLU A 34 -1.22 -17.98 6.41
C GLU A 34 0.10 -17.41 6.93
N VAL A 35 0.14 -16.13 7.31
CA VAL A 35 1.40 -15.43 7.68
C VAL A 35 1.52 -15.10 9.16
N GLU A 36 0.57 -15.55 9.98
CA GLU A 36 0.57 -15.42 11.44
C GLU A 36 0.76 -13.97 11.94
N SER A 37 1.96 -13.63 12.42
CA SER A 37 2.32 -12.34 13.00
C SER A 37 2.76 -11.28 11.99
N GLU A 38 2.73 -11.57 10.70
CA GLU A 38 3.20 -10.66 9.65
C GLU A 38 2.06 -9.88 8.98
N VAL A 39 2.41 -8.70 8.46
CA VAL A 39 1.54 -7.93 7.57
C VAL A 39 2.29 -7.61 6.28
N HIS A 40 1.77 -8.09 5.15
CA HIS A 40 2.36 -7.82 3.85
C HIS A 40 1.59 -6.70 3.15
N VAL A 41 2.28 -5.88 2.38
CA VAL A 41 1.69 -4.82 1.55
C VAL A 41 2.30 -4.85 0.16
N THR A 42 1.55 -4.41 -0.84
CA THR A 42 2.07 -4.24 -2.21
C THR A 42 2.21 -2.74 -2.50
N VAL A 43 3.46 -2.26 -2.56
CA VAL A 43 3.75 -0.83 -2.64
C VAL A 43 4.27 -0.46 -4.03
N GLY A 44 3.46 0.28 -4.79
CA GLY A 44 3.92 0.97 -5.98
C GLY A 44 4.74 2.20 -5.59
N VAL A 45 6.05 2.17 -5.81
CA VAL A 45 6.92 3.31 -5.48
C VAL A 45 6.73 4.42 -6.50
N VAL A 46 6.28 5.59 -6.01
CA VAL A 46 6.09 6.75 -6.87
C VAL A 46 7.44 7.39 -7.11
N ARG A 47 7.90 7.39 -8.36
CA ARG A 47 9.16 8.01 -8.80
C ARG A 47 8.90 8.86 -10.04
N TYR A 48 9.53 10.02 -10.11
CA TYR A 48 9.45 10.93 -11.25
C TYR A 48 10.64 11.90 -11.22
N ASP A 49 10.81 12.70 -12.27
CA ASP A 49 11.88 13.68 -12.40
C ASP A 49 11.32 15.10 -12.52
N ILE A 50 12.02 16.09 -11.95
CA ILE A 50 11.76 17.51 -12.22
C ILE A 50 13.08 18.24 -12.51
N GLU A 51 13.37 18.40 -13.81
CA GLU A 51 14.58 19.01 -14.37
C GLU A 51 15.86 18.33 -13.88
N GLY A 52 16.01 17.05 -14.22
CA GLY A 52 17.20 16.24 -13.92
C GLY A 52 17.38 15.95 -12.43
N ARG A 53 16.34 16.15 -11.62
CA ARG A 53 16.32 15.82 -10.20
C ARG A 53 15.23 14.81 -9.92
N ALA A 54 15.68 13.62 -9.52
CA ALA A 54 14.82 12.56 -9.03
C ALA A 54 13.97 13.03 -7.85
N ARG A 55 12.69 12.70 -7.93
CA ARG A 55 11.65 12.94 -6.92
C ARG A 55 10.89 11.65 -6.67
N ALA A 56 10.36 11.53 -5.47
CA ALA A 56 9.60 10.35 -5.09
C ALA A 56 8.46 10.69 -4.14
N GLY A 57 7.48 9.80 -4.06
CA GLY A 57 6.40 9.87 -3.08
C GLY A 57 6.94 9.62 -1.66
N GLY A 58 6.51 10.42 -0.69
CA GLY A 58 7.05 10.39 0.68
C GLY A 58 7.02 9.01 1.33
N ALA A 59 5.82 8.41 1.44
CA ALA A 59 5.63 7.12 2.12
C ALA A 59 6.15 5.92 1.32
N SER A 60 5.92 5.87 0.00
CA SER A 60 6.34 4.70 -0.79
C SER A 60 7.86 4.63 -0.98
N SER A 61 8.55 5.76 -1.12
CA SER A 61 10.02 5.79 -1.09
C SER A 61 10.62 5.63 0.31
N PHE A 62 9.87 5.96 1.37
CA PHE A 62 10.32 5.66 2.73
C PHE A 62 10.49 4.16 2.91
N LEU A 63 9.43 3.40 2.59
CA LEU A 63 9.42 1.95 2.71
C LEU A 63 10.42 1.28 1.76
N ALA A 64 10.65 1.83 0.57
CA ALA A 64 11.51 1.21 -0.43
C ALA A 64 13.00 1.55 -0.27
N ASP A 65 13.32 2.77 0.17
CA ASP A 65 14.69 3.31 0.03
C ASP A 65 15.32 3.75 1.36
N ARG A 66 14.54 3.90 2.43
CA ARG A 66 15.01 4.53 3.69
C ARG A 66 14.92 3.65 4.92
N VAL A 67 14.09 2.62 4.88
CA VAL A 67 14.01 1.62 5.95
C VAL A 67 14.87 0.44 5.52
N GLU A 68 15.87 0.11 6.34
CA GLU A 68 16.69 -1.09 6.15
C GLU A 68 15.91 -2.33 6.58
N GLU A 69 16.39 -3.52 6.20
CA GLU A 69 15.84 -4.77 6.72
C GLU A 69 15.86 -4.76 8.26
N ASP A 70 14.82 -5.33 8.87
CA ASP A 70 14.56 -5.29 10.32
C ASP A 70 14.41 -3.88 10.94
N GLY A 71 14.31 -2.83 10.12
CA GLY A 71 14.08 -1.46 10.55
C GLY A 71 12.67 -1.21 11.10
N GLU A 72 12.53 -0.20 11.95
CA GLU A 72 11.24 0.13 12.58
C GLU A 72 10.29 0.90 11.65
N VAL A 73 9.02 0.45 11.61
CA VAL A 73 7.94 1.14 10.90
C VAL A 73 6.73 1.30 11.83
N ARG A 74 6.24 2.54 11.97
CA ARG A 74 4.99 2.80 12.70
C ARG A 74 3.80 2.44 11.83
N ILE A 75 2.97 1.52 12.31
CA ILE A 75 1.78 1.04 11.60
C ILE A 75 0.53 1.10 12.47
N PHE A 76 -0.62 1.07 11.82
CA PHE A 76 -1.93 0.85 12.44
C PHE A 76 -2.83 0.14 11.42
N ILE A 77 -3.93 -0.46 11.89
CA ILE A 77 -4.92 -1.13 11.04
C ILE A 77 -6.12 -0.21 10.83
N GLU A 78 -6.41 0.09 9.57
CA GLU A 78 -7.65 0.75 9.15
C GLU A 78 -8.66 -0.35 8.74
N HIS A 79 -9.66 -0.61 9.58
CA HIS A 79 -10.65 -1.66 9.32
C HIS A 79 -11.63 -1.24 8.21
N ASN A 80 -11.92 -2.15 7.28
CA ASN A 80 -12.90 -1.94 6.20
C ASN A 80 -13.89 -3.11 6.04
N ASP A 81 -15.01 -3.09 6.74
CA ASP A 81 -15.98 -4.19 6.73
C ASP A 81 -16.80 -4.29 5.44
N ASN A 82 -16.69 -3.29 4.56
CA ASN A 82 -17.34 -3.31 3.24
C ASN A 82 -16.52 -4.07 2.18
N PHE A 83 -15.30 -4.52 2.52
CA PHE A 83 -14.44 -5.28 1.60
C PHE A 83 -13.93 -6.56 2.28
N ARG A 84 -14.72 -7.64 2.15
CA ARG A 84 -14.50 -8.93 2.82
C ARG A 84 -14.81 -10.10 1.88
N LEU A 85 -14.23 -11.26 2.20
CA LEU A 85 -14.68 -12.52 1.63
C LEU A 85 -16.12 -12.83 2.10
N PRO A 86 -16.93 -13.53 1.28
CA PRO A 86 -18.21 -14.04 1.73
C PRO A 86 -18.05 -14.99 2.91
N ALA A 87 -18.97 -14.94 3.88
CA ALA A 87 -18.96 -15.85 5.03
C ALA A 87 -19.14 -17.33 4.63
N ASN A 88 -19.81 -17.60 3.51
CA ASN A 88 -19.98 -18.94 2.97
C ASN A 88 -18.79 -19.30 2.05
N PRO A 89 -17.94 -20.29 2.41
CA PRO A 89 -16.73 -20.63 1.67
C PRO A 89 -16.98 -21.29 0.31
N GLN A 90 -18.21 -21.74 0.01
CA GLN A 90 -18.62 -22.25 -1.30
C GLN A 90 -19.00 -21.13 -2.27
N THR A 91 -19.17 -19.89 -1.80
CA THR A 91 -19.54 -18.75 -2.64
C THR A 91 -18.43 -18.45 -3.66
N PRO A 92 -18.75 -18.40 -4.97
CA PRO A 92 -17.79 -17.95 -5.97
C PRO A 92 -17.40 -16.48 -5.76
N VAL A 93 -16.13 -16.14 -5.98
CA VAL A 93 -15.63 -14.76 -5.88
C VAL A 93 -14.94 -14.37 -7.18
N ILE A 94 -15.31 -13.20 -7.70
CA ILE A 94 -14.66 -12.55 -8.84
C ILE A 94 -13.88 -11.35 -8.31
N MET A 95 -12.59 -11.31 -8.63
CA MET A 95 -11.63 -10.33 -8.16
C MET A 95 -11.10 -9.55 -9.37
N ILE A 96 -11.15 -8.22 -9.31
CA ILE A 96 -10.72 -7.34 -10.40
C ILE A 96 -9.75 -6.33 -9.82
N GLY A 97 -8.45 -6.49 -10.09
CA GLY A 97 -7.40 -5.73 -9.42
C GLY A 97 -6.16 -5.52 -10.29
N PRO A 98 -6.15 -4.53 -11.19
CA PRO A 98 -4.97 -4.21 -11.99
C PRO A 98 -3.88 -3.53 -11.15
N GLY A 99 -2.61 -3.66 -11.57
CA GLY A 99 -1.46 -3.06 -10.88
C GLY A 99 -1.42 -3.41 -9.38
N THR A 100 -1.21 -2.40 -8.53
CA THR A 100 -1.21 -2.59 -7.06
C THR A 100 -2.58 -2.94 -6.48
N GLY A 101 -3.66 -2.84 -7.27
CA GLY A 101 -4.99 -3.29 -6.88
C GLY A 101 -5.10 -4.80 -6.63
N ILE A 102 -4.06 -5.57 -6.98
CA ILE A 102 -3.96 -7.01 -6.68
C ILE A 102 -3.79 -7.30 -5.19
N ALA A 103 -3.30 -6.35 -4.38
CA ALA A 103 -2.91 -6.55 -2.99
C ALA A 103 -3.95 -7.34 -2.16
N PRO A 104 -5.19 -6.85 -1.97
CA PRO A 104 -6.15 -7.55 -1.11
C PRO A 104 -6.58 -8.92 -1.68
N PHE A 105 -6.42 -9.14 -2.99
CA PHE A 105 -6.74 -10.43 -3.60
C PHE A 105 -5.68 -11.48 -3.33
N ARG A 106 -4.41 -11.09 -3.10
CA ARG A 106 -3.41 -11.99 -2.52
C ARG A 106 -3.84 -12.43 -1.12
N ALA A 107 -4.30 -11.50 -0.27
CA ALA A 107 -4.82 -11.82 1.05
C ALA A 107 -6.04 -12.77 1.00
N PHE A 108 -6.98 -12.51 0.09
CA PHE A 108 -8.16 -13.35 -0.10
C PHE A 108 -7.78 -14.77 -0.53
N MET A 109 -6.85 -14.92 -1.46
CA MET A 109 -6.39 -16.25 -1.89
C MET A 109 -5.66 -16.99 -0.76
N GLN A 110 -4.83 -16.31 0.03
CA GLN A 110 -4.21 -16.90 1.22
C GLN A 110 -5.27 -17.39 2.22
N GLN A 111 -6.28 -16.56 2.53
CA GLN A 111 -7.37 -16.95 3.43
C GLN A 111 -8.12 -18.18 2.92
N ARG A 112 -8.57 -18.16 1.66
CA ARG A 112 -9.37 -19.26 1.09
C ARG A 112 -8.57 -20.56 0.99
N ALA A 113 -7.27 -20.47 0.72
CA ALA A 113 -6.39 -21.65 0.72
C ALA A 113 -6.25 -22.23 2.13
N ALA A 114 -5.95 -21.38 3.13
CA ALA A 114 -5.80 -21.81 4.53
C ALA A 114 -7.10 -22.44 5.10
N GLU A 115 -8.26 -21.95 4.69
CA GLU A 115 -9.56 -22.50 5.10
C GLU A 115 -10.04 -23.72 4.30
N GLY A 116 -9.31 -24.12 3.25
CA GLY A 116 -9.74 -25.20 2.35
C GLY A 116 -11.05 -24.87 1.60
N ALA A 117 -11.30 -23.59 1.30
CA ALA A 117 -12.53 -23.15 0.68
C ALA A 117 -12.65 -23.64 -0.78
N GLU A 118 -13.68 -24.43 -1.08
CA GLU A 118 -13.90 -25.03 -2.41
C GLU A 118 -14.60 -24.10 -3.42
N GLY A 119 -15.13 -22.96 -2.97
CA GLY A 119 -15.80 -22.01 -3.86
C GLY A 119 -14.85 -21.45 -4.92
N LYS A 120 -15.37 -21.26 -6.14
CA LYS A 120 -14.56 -20.84 -7.30
C LYS A 120 -13.98 -19.44 -7.10
N ASN A 121 -12.75 -19.24 -7.55
CA ASN A 121 -12.05 -17.96 -7.53
C ASN A 121 -11.68 -17.57 -8.96
N TRP A 122 -11.98 -16.33 -9.35
CA TRP A 122 -11.59 -15.80 -10.66
C TRP A 122 -10.93 -14.44 -10.49
N LEU A 123 -9.69 -14.31 -10.97
CA LEU A 123 -8.94 -13.06 -10.97
C LEU A 123 -8.87 -12.46 -12.38
N PHE A 124 -9.20 -11.18 -12.48
CA PHE A 124 -8.88 -10.32 -13.61
C PHE A 124 -7.74 -9.38 -13.19
N PHE A 125 -6.60 -9.56 -13.83
CA PHE A 125 -5.40 -8.77 -13.62
C PHE A 125 -4.95 -8.11 -14.93
N GLY A 126 -4.30 -6.97 -14.80
CA GLY A 126 -3.68 -6.26 -15.92
C GLY A 126 -2.58 -5.33 -15.45
N ASN A 127 -1.52 -5.24 -16.25
CA ASN A 127 -0.42 -4.31 -16.12
C ASN A 127 0.08 -3.93 -17.55
N PRO A 128 0.89 -2.87 -17.73
CA PRO A 128 1.31 -2.44 -19.07
C PRO A 128 2.04 -3.49 -19.93
N HIS A 129 2.73 -4.44 -19.30
CA HIS A 129 3.50 -5.51 -19.93
C HIS A 129 3.22 -6.86 -19.26
#